data_AF-A0A6N7VR46-F1
#
_entry.id   AF-A0A6N7VR46-F1
#
_cell.length_a   1.000
_cell.length_b   1.000
_cell.length_c   1.000
_cell.angle_alpha   90.00
_cell.angle_beta   90.00
_cell.angle_gamma   90.00
#
_symmetry.space_group_name_H-M   'P 1'
#
loop_
_entity.id
_entity.type
_entity.pdbx_description
1 polymer ?
#
loop_
_entity_poly.entity_id
_entity_poly.type
_entity_poly.pdbx_seq_one_letter_code
_entity_poly.pdbx_strand_id
1 'polypeptide(L)'
;MNKASIRSKKKLEGVDSRLVLLVGYALAISPVDFFVNEGVRSEKKQKEYYKQGKSKCDGVVNRSKHQDGKAIDVYYVGWESGDSLTDDRWYILIESFKKAGKMLGLKLRFGYDWGWDNPHIELR
;
A
#
# COMPACT_ATOMS: atom_id res chain seq x y z
N MET A 1 -2.16 -2.92 16.59
CA MET A 1 -0.93 -2.41 15.92
C MET A 1 0.38 -2.80 16.63
N ASN A 2 0.40 -3.72 17.61
CA ASN A 2 1.62 -4.05 18.38
C ASN A 2 2.70 -4.76 17.55
N LYS A 3 2.31 -5.49 16.49
CA LYS A 3 3.23 -6.15 15.55
C LYS A 3 3.87 -5.22 14.51
N ALA A 4 3.31 -4.01 14.31
CA ALA A 4 3.85 -3.09 13.31
C ALA A 4 5.19 -2.49 13.79
N SER A 5 6.21 -2.52 12.92
CA SER A 5 7.47 -1.84 13.17
C SER A 5 7.27 -0.33 13.35
N ILE A 6 8.23 0.33 14.02
CA ILE A 6 8.22 1.80 14.20
C ILE A 6 8.18 2.51 12.84
N ARG A 7 8.90 1.98 11.83
CA ARG A 7 8.88 2.50 10.46
C ARG A 7 7.47 2.47 9.87
N SER A 8 6.79 1.32 9.92
CA SER A 8 5.44 1.19 9.38
C SER A 8 4.46 2.12 10.10
N LYS A 9 4.55 2.25 11.43
CA LYS A 9 3.72 3.18 12.20
C LYS A 9 3.87 4.62 11.74
N LYS A 10 5.11 5.09 11.56
CA LYS A 10 5.37 6.45 11.04
C LYS A 10 4.83 6.66 9.63
N LYS A 11 4.92 5.64 8.77
CA LYS A 11 4.38 5.72 7.40
C LYS A 11 2.85 5.76 7.35
N LEU A 12 2.18 5.32 8.41
CA LEU A 12 0.72 5.37 8.54
C LEU A 12 0.20 6.67 9.16
N GLU A 13 1.07 7.59 9.59
CA GLU A 13 0.64 8.90 10.08
C GLU A 13 -0.10 9.66 8.97
N GLY A 14 -1.32 10.12 9.28
CA GLY A 14 -2.21 10.82 8.34
C GLY A 14 -2.93 9.93 7.33
N VAL A 15 -2.70 8.62 7.33
CA VAL A 15 -3.45 7.66 6.49
C VAL A 15 -4.85 7.47 7.07
N ASP A 16 -5.85 7.28 6.21
CA ASP A 16 -7.23 7.00 6.57
C ASP A 16 -7.28 5.82 7.56
N SER A 17 -7.96 6.05 8.69
CA SER A 17 -8.03 5.09 9.81
C SER A 17 -8.50 3.68 9.38
N ARG A 18 -9.30 3.57 8.31
CA ARG A 18 -9.75 2.28 7.77
C ARG A 18 -8.60 1.48 7.17
N LEU A 19 -7.66 2.14 6.50
CA LEU A 19 -6.44 1.49 5.99
C LEU A 19 -5.47 1.15 7.12
N VAL A 20 -5.38 1.99 8.15
CA VAL A 20 -4.60 1.66 9.36
C VAL A 20 -5.16 0.39 10.03
N LEU A 21 -6.48 0.28 10.14
CA LEU A 21 -7.15 -0.92 10.66
C LEU A 21 -6.88 -2.14 9.77
N LEU A 22 -7.01 -1.97 8.45
CA LEU A 22 -6.71 -3.01 7.45
C LEU A 22 -5.29 -3.57 7.63
N VAL A 23 -4.28 -2.71 7.74
CA VAL A 23 -2.88 -3.12 8.00
C VAL A 23 -2.77 -3.92 9.30
N GLY A 24 -3.43 -3.46 10.36
CA GLY A 24 -3.44 -4.17 11.64
C GLY A 24 -4.01 -5.58 11.55
N TYR A 25 -5.10 -5.77 10.80
CA TYR A 25 -5.70 -7.08 10.55
C TYR A 25 -4.84 -7.96 9.65
N ALA A 26 -4.30 -7.39 8.56
CA ALA A 26 -3.39 -8.11 7.66
C ALA A 26 -2.14 -8.61 8.41
N LEU A 27 -1.54 -7.81 9.31
CA LEU A 27 -0.42 -8.23 10.16
C LEU A 27 -0.77 -9.38 11.13
N ALA A 28 -2.05 -9.54 11.45
CA ALA A 28 -2.50 -10.62 12.33
C ALA A 28 -2.67 -11.94 11.58
N ILE A 29 -3.09 -11.90 10.31
CA ILE A 29 -3.52 -13.09 9.55
C ILE A 29 -2.60 -13.49 8.41
N SER A 30 -1.73 -12.59 7.93
CA SER A 30 -0.85 -12.86 6.80
C SER A 30 0.23 -13.88 7.20
N PRO A 31 0.44 -14.94 6.40
CA PRO A 31 1.58 -15.84 6.61
C PRO A 31 2.91 -15.24 6.11
N VAL A 32 2.85 -14.20 5.27
CA VAL A 32 4.01 -13.45 4.80
C VAL A 32 4.13 -12.17 5.63
N ASP A 33 5.27 -11.99 6.30
CA ASP A 33 5.55 -10.75 7.03
C ASP A 33 5.76 -9.59 6.06
N PHE A 34 5.37 -8.38 6.45
CA PHE A 34 5.37 -7.22 5.57
C PHE A 34 5.53 -5.89 6.33
N PHE A 35 5.84 -4.84 5.58
CA PHE A 35 5.93 -3.48 6.09
C PHE A 35 5.23 -2.48 5.19
N VAL A 36 4.84 -1.34 5.76
CA VAL A 36 4.30 -0.20 5.02
C VAL A 36 5.47 0.66 4.58
N ASN A 37 5.64 0.82 3.27
CA ASN A 37 6.72 1.61 2.70
C ASN A 37 6.31 3.07 2.50
N GLU A 38 5.07 3.29 2.06
CA GLU A 38 4.53 4.63 1.83
C GLU A 38 3.05 4.70 2.25
N GLY A 39 2.67 5.81 2.88
CA GLY A 39 1.28 6.17 3.18
C GLY A 39 0.97 7.52 2.52
N VAL A 40 0.82 8.57 3.33
CA VAL A 40 0.57 9.93 2.78
C VAL A 40 1.76 10.42 1.94
N ARG A 41 1.46 10.93 0.75
CA ARG A 41 2.45 11.48 -0.20
C ARG A 41 2.19 12.96 -0.43
N SER A 42 3.24 13.77 -0.39
CA SER A 42 3.13 15.21 -0.70
C SER A 42 2.96 15.45 -2.19
N GLU A 43 2.38 16.59 -2.56
CA GLU A 43 2.27 17.02 -3.95
C GLU A 43 3.64 17.11 -4.63
N LYS A 44 4.66 17.66 -3.95
CA LYS A 44 6.03 17.75 -4.47
C LYS A 44 6.57 16.37 -4.86
N LYS A 45 6.38 15.37 -4.00
CA LYS A 45 6.83 13.99 -4.26
C LYS A 45 6.02 13.33 -5.37
N GLN A 46 4.71 13.58 -5.42
CA GLN A 46 3.87 13.09 -6.51
C GLN A 46 4.29 13.67 -7.88
N LYS A 47 4.60 14.97 -7.94
CA LYS A 47 5.15 15.62 -9.14
C LYS A 47 6.47 15.00 -9.59
N GLU A 48 7.33 14.63 -8.64
CA GLU A 48 8.58 13.93 -8.92
C GLU A 48 8.32 12.54 -9.54
N TYR A 49 7.41 11.76 -8.95
CA TYR A 49 7.04 10.43 -9.50
C TYR A 49 6.41 10.52 -10.88
N TYR A 50 5.58 11.53 -11.12
CA TYR A 50 5.01 11.81 -12.44
C TYR A 50 6.12 12.11 -13.47
N LYS A 51 7.05 13.01 -13.14
CA LYS A 51 8.18 13.36 -14.02
C LYS A 51 9.10 12.16 -14.32
N GLN A 52 9.24 11.24 -13.36
CA GLN A 52 10.01 10.00 -13.53
C GLN A 52 9.24 8.90 -14.28
N GLY A 53 7.99 9.13 -14.71
CA GLY A 53 7.14 8.12 -15.35
C GLY A 53 6.66 7.02 -14.41
N LYS A 54 6.86 7.16 -13.09
CA LYS A 54 6.45 6.21 -12.05
C LYS A 54 5.00 6.39 -11.59
N SER A 55 4.32 7.43 -12.07
CA SER A 55 2.92 7.64 -11.78
C SER A 55 2.22 8.32 -12.95
N LYS A 56 0.94 8.01 -13.12
CA LYS A 56 0.05 8.67 -14.09
C LYS A 56 -0.63 9.93 -13.52
N CYS A 57 -0.51 10.15 -12.21
CA CYS A 57 -1.11 11.30 -11.51
C CYS A 57 -0.11 12.46 -11.44
N ASP A 58 -0.43 13.61 -12.04
CA ASP A 58 0.41 14.82 -12.02
C ASP A 58 0.50 15.51 -10.64
N GLY A 59 -0.40 15.15 -9.73
CA GLY A 59 -0.43 15.61 -8.34
C GLY A 59 -1.23 16.89 -8.09
N VAL A 60 -1.72 17.55 -9.14
CA VAL A 60 -2.47 18.81 -9.06
C VAL A 60 -3.87 18.65 -9.65
N VAL A 61 -3.95 18.36 -10.95
CA VAL A 61 -5.22 18.10 -11.66
C VAL A 61 -5.64 16.66 -11.41
N ASN A 62 -4.72 15.72 -11.64
CA ASN A 62 -4.90 14.30 -11.35
C ASN A 62 -4.17 13.96 -10.06
N ARG A 63 -4.92 13.95 -8.95
CA ARG A 63 -4.38 13.66 -7.62
C ARG A 63 -4.29 12.15 -7.38
N SER A 64 -3.20 11.73 -6.74
CA SER A 64 -3.04 10.35 -6.25
C SER A 64 -3.80 10.15 -4.94
N LYS A 65 -4.35 8.95 -4.72
CA LYS A 65 -4.96 8.58 -3.44
C LYS A 65 -4.00 8.68 -2.25
N HIS A 66 -2.69 8.55 -2.48
CA HIS A 66 -1.70 8.79 -1.43
C HIS A 66 -1.72 10.24 -0.94
N GLN A 67 -2.01 11.22 -1.80
CA GLN A 67 -2.10 12.62 -1.36
C GLN A 67 -3.32 12.88 -0.49
N ASP A 68 -4.35 12.04 -0.60
CA ASP A 68 -5.58 12.13 0.19
C ASP A 68 -5.57 11.19 1.41
N GLY A 69 -4.44 10.52 1.69
CA GLY A 69 -4.32 9.51 2.75
C GLY A 69 -5.16 8.25 2.52
N LYS A 70 -5.66 8.03 1.30
CA LYS A 70 -6.56 6.93 0.93
C LYS A 70 -5.86 5.78 0.21
N ALA A 71 -4.53 5.74 0.25
CA ALA A 71 -3.73 4.64 -0.25
C ALA A 71 -2.49 4.37 0.61
N ILE A 72 -2.00 3.14 0.51
CA ILE A 72 -0.76 2.66 1.11
C ILE A 72 -0.02 1.79 0.12
N ASP A 73 1.32 1.79 0.21
CA ASP A 73 2.17 0.84 -0.49
C ASP A 73 2.81 -0.11 0.53
N VAL A 74 2.60 -1.41 0.35
CA VAL A 74 3.07 -2.47 1.26
C VAL A 74 3.98 -3.44 0.53
N TYR A 75 5.01 -3.92 1.23
CA TYR A 75 5.98 -4.87 0.68
C TYR A 75 6.21 -5.98 1.68
N TYR A 76 6.41 -7.21 1.19
CA TYR A 76 6.85 -8.30 2.06
C TYR A 76 8.27 -8.04 2.57
N VAL A 77 8.58 -8.56 3.76
CA VAL A 77 9.93 -8.48 4.32
C VAL A 77 10.90 -9.27 3.45
N GLY A 78 12.01 -8.62 3.08
CA GLY A 78 13.02 -9.18 2.16
C GLY A 78 12.82 -8.81 0.69
N TRP A 79 11.84 -7.95 0.35
CA TRP A 79 11.74 -7.37 -1.00
C TRP A 79 12.86 -6.36 -1.28
N GLU A 80 13.47 -6.46 -2.45
CA GLU A 80 14.43 -5.50 -2.97
C GLU A 80 14.00 -4.91 -4.33
N SER A 81 14.53 -3.74 -4.70
CA SER A 81 14.11 -3.00 -5.91
C SER A 81 14.40 -3.70 -7.25
N GLY A 82 15.09 -4.84 -7.23
CA GLY A 82 15.36 -5.67 -8.41
C GLY A 82 14.59 -6.99 -8.42
N ASP A 83 13.80 -7.28 -7.39
CA ASP A 83 13.06 -8.53 -7.29
C ASP A 83 11.91 -8.60 -8.31
N SER A 84 11.55 -9.82 -8.70
CA SER A 84 10.45 -10.04 -9.65
C SER A 84 9.10 -9.71 -9.04
N LEU A 85 8.29 -8.93 -9.76
CA LEU A 85 6.88 -8.71 -9.41
C LEU A 85 6.04 -10.00 -9.47
N THR A 86 6.57 -11.09 -10.01
CA THR A 86 5.87 -12.39 -10.07
C THR A 86 6.23 -13.33 -8.93
N ASP A 87 6.94 -12.87 -7.90
CA ASP A 87 7.21 -13.68 -6.70
C ASP A 87 5.88 -14.09 -6.03
N ASP A 88 5.73 -15.38 -5.70
CA ASP A 88 4.50 -15.95 -5.12
C ASP A 88 4.10 -15.26 -3.80
N ARG A 89 5.06 -14.66 -3.07
CA ARG A 89 4.78 -13.91 -1.83
C ARG A 89 3.87 -12.71 -2.08
N TRP A 90 3.90 -12.11 -3.27
CA TRP A 90 2.97 -11.04 -3.62
C TRP A 90 1.52 -11.53 -3.61
N TYR A 91 1.25 -12.67 -4.24
CA TYR A 91 -0.08 -13.25 -4.27
C TYR A 91 -0.58 -13.51 -2.84
N ILE A 92 0.24 -14.17 -2.03
CA ILE A 92 -0.12 -14.51 -0.64
C ILE A 92 -0.39 -13.25 0.20
N LEU A 93 0.46 -12.22 0.05
CA LEU A 93 0.30 -10.96 0.77
C LEU A 93 -0.99 -10.24 0.35
N ILE A 94 -1.24 -10.11 -0.95
CA ILE A 94 -2.41 -9.40 -1.48
C ILE A 94 -3.71 -10.11 -1.13
N GLU A 95 -3.75 -11.45 -1.19
CA GLU A 95 -4.91 -12.22 -0.73
C GLU A 95 -5.16 -12.06 0.77
N SER A 96 -4.11 -11.90 1.58
CA SER A 96 -4.26 -11.58 3.01
C SER A 96 -4.91 -10.21 3.22
N PHE A 97 -4.53 -9.20 2.44
CA PHE A 97 -5.18 -7.88 2.46
C PHE A 97 -6.61 -7.92 1.93
N LYS A 98 -6.90 -8.67 0.85
CA LYS A 98 -8.26 -8.86 0.32
C LYS A 98 -9.16 -9.53 1.37
N LYS A 99 -8.67 -10.56 2.05
CA LYS A 99 -9.38 -11.23 3.15
C LYS A 99 -9.66 -10.27 4.31
N ALA A 100 -8.66 -9.50 4.75
CA ALA A 100 -8.85 -8.49 5.79
C ALA A 100 -9.86 -7.40 5.37
N GLY A 101 -9.79 -6.93 4.13
CA GLY A 101 -10.74 -5.95 3.58
C GLY A 101 -12.18 -6.47 3.58
N LYS A 102 -12.38 -7.73 3.18
CA LYS A 102 -13.70 -8.39 3.23
C LYS A 102 -14.23 -8.49 4.65
N MET A 103 -13.40 -8.89 5.61
CA MET A 103 -13.79 -8.96 7.03
C MET A 103 -14.21 -7.61 7.59
N LEU A 104 -13.56 -6.53 7.13
CA LEU A 104 -13.85 -5.16 7.55
C LEU A 104 -14.94 -4.46 6.71
N GLY A 105 -15.50 -5.13 5.70
CA GLY A 105 -16.49 -4.55 4.79
C GLY A 105 -15.96 -3.38 3.94
N LEU A 106 -14.64 -3.33 3.69
CA LEU A 106 -14.00 -2.25 2.95
C LEU A 106 -14.05 -2.50 1.44
N LYS A 107 -14.40 -1.46 0.68
CA LYS A 107 -14.25 -1.45 -0.78
C LYS A 107 -12.84 -0.98 -1.12
N LEU A 108 -12.03 -1.89 -1.63
CA LEU A 108 -10.61 -1.66 -1.94
C LEU A 108 -10.34 -1.87 -3.43
N ARG A 109 -9.27 -1.23 -3.91
CA ARG A 109 -8.59 -1.56 -5.17
C ARG A 109 -7.14 -1.91 -4.88
N PHE A 110 -6.59 -2.78 -5.71
CA PHE A 110 -5.23 -3.31 -5.56
C PHE A 110 -4.48 -3.05 -6.86
N GLY A 111 -3.31 -2.42 -6.78
CA GLY A 111 -2.45 -2.24 -7.94
C GLY A 111 -1.87 -3.54 -8.48
N TYR A 112 -1.82 -4.59 -7.64
CA TYR A 112 -1.57 -5.97 -8.05
C TYR A 112 -2.46 -6.42 -9.20
N ASP A 113 -3.76 -6.09 -9.16
CA ASP A 113 -4.70 -6.49 -10.21
C ASP A 113 -4.48 -5.71 -11.53
N TRP A 114 -3.62 -4.68 -11.54
CA TRP A 114 -3.21 -3.96 -12.75
C TRP A 114 -1.97 -4.58 -13.41
N GLY A 115 -1.24 -5.45 -12.71
CA GLY A 115 -0.08 -6.19 -13.21
C GLY A 115 1.27 -5.46 -13.15
N TRP A 116 1.32 -4.23 -12.63
CA TRP A 116 2.57 -3.44 -12.55
C TRP A 116 2.78 -2.70 -11.23
N ASP A 117 1.80 -2.73 -10.32
CA ASP A 117 1.83 -1.96 -9.06
C ASP A 117 1.41 -2.81 -7.85
N ASN A 118 2.04 -3.98 -7.71
CA ASN A 118 1.75 -4.92 -6.62
C ASN A 118 1.66 -4.29 -5.22
N PRO A 119 2.53 -3.35 -4.82
CA PRO A 119 2.50 -2.80 -3.47
C PRO A 119 1.23 -2.01 -3.14
N HIS A 120 0.56 -1.48 -4.16
CA HIS A 120 -0.43 -0.43 -4.00
C HIS A 120 -1.81 -0.96 -3.57
N ILE A 121 -2.36 -0.36 -2.53
CA ILE A 121 -3.70 -0.64 -2.02
C ILE A 121 -4.41 0.68 -1.72
N GLU A 122 -5.62 0.87 -2.26
CA GLU A 122 -6.40 2.10 -2.08
C GLU A 122 -7.86 1.85 -1.70
N LEU A 123 -8.46 2.83 -1.02
CA LEU A 123 -9.90 2.88 -0.77
C LEU A 123 -10.63 3.34 -2.05
N ARG A 124 -11.72 2.64 -2.37
CA ARG A 124 -12.62 3.00 -3.47
C ARG A 124 -13.62 4.09 -3.06
#